data_AF-A0A7C8DSG6-F1
#
_entry.id   AF-A0A7C8DSG6-F1
#
_cell.length_a   1.000
_cell.length_b   1.000
_cell.length_c   1.000
_cell.angle_alpha   90.00
_cell.angle_beta   90.00
_cell.angle_gamma   90.00
#
_symmetry.space_group_name_H-M   'P 1'
#
loop_
_entity.id
_entity.type
_entity.pdbx_description
1 polymer ?
#
loop_
_entity_poly.entity_id
_entity_poly.type
_entity_poly.pdbx_seq_one_letter_code
_entity_poly.pdbx_strand_id
1 'polypeptide(L)'
;MSPQESEKNADASLSQNTPDPHAAAITETAPVQNEEEEHAPTPFDHPLFMPVLLGGLMFWFGYDGWLNDDPDMAEHIMFNRVGFVVLFVGAIYTGITGYKEWKEDQGQ
;
A
#
# COMPACT_ATOMS: atom_id res chain seq x y z
N MET A 1 -85.12 -7.23 -5.31
CA MET A 1 -84.53 -8.55 -5.02
C MET A 1 -83.13 -8.32 -4.49
N SER A 2 -82.90 -8.54 -3.20
CA SER A 2 -81.57 -8.91 -2.65
C SER A 2 -81.22 -10.35 -3.08
N PRO A 3 -80.03 -10.93 -2.80
CA PRO A 3 -78.82 -10.41 -2.14
C PRO A 3 -77.50 -10.79 -2.86
N GLN A 4 -76.37 -10.30 -2.34
CA GLN A 4 -74.99 -10.86 -2.30
C GLN A 4 -74.08 -9.66 -1.94
N GLU A 5 -74.01 -9.21 -0.69
CA GLU A 5 -73.45 -9.89 0.48
C GLU A 5 -72.00 -10.35 0.24
N SER A 6 -71.06 -9.47 0.58
CA SER A 6 -69.73 -9.83 1.08
C SER A 6 -69.23 -8.65 1.89
N GLU A 7 -69.86 -8.48 3.06
CA GLU A 7 -69.19 -7.91 4.23
C GLU A 7 -67.84 -8.61 4.41
N LYS A 8 -66.75 -7.85 4.41
CA LYS A 8 -65.56 -8.23 5.17
C LYS A 8 -64.89 -6.98 5.71
N ASN A 9 -65.34 -6.65 6.91
CA ASN A 9 -64.54 -6.18 8.03
C ASN A 9 -63.84 -4.83 7.84
N ALA A 10 -64.50 -3.82 8.40
CA ALA A 10 -63.82 -2.81 9.19
C ALA A 10 -63.05 -3.52 10.32
N ASP A 11 -61.74 -3.29 10.39
CA ASP A 11 -60.92 -3.28 11.61
C ASP A 11 -59.56 -2.70 11.19
N ALA A 12 -59.27 -1.45 11.52
CA ALA A 12 -58.62 -1.10 12.78
C ALA A 12 -57.18 -1.66 12.86
N SER A 13 -56.25 -0.87 12.33
CA SER A 13 -54.85 -0.75 12.78
C SER A 13 -54.19 0.30 11.88
N LEU A 14 -54.27 1.59 12.21
CA LEU A 14 -53.36 2.24 13.15
C LEU A 14 -51.93 1.69 13.02
N SER A 15 -51.24 2.03 11.93
CA SER A 15 -49.78 2.15 11.98
C SER A 15 -49.46 3.64 11.99
N GLN A 16 -48.95 4.06 13.14
CA GLN A 16 -48.75 5.44 13.52
C GLN A 16 -47.71 6.08 12.60
N ASN A 17 -48.06 7.24 12.04
CA ASN A 17 -47.08 8.26 11.68
C ASN A 17 -46.39 8.68 12.99
N THR A 18 -45.24 8.09 13.28
CA THR A 18 -44.32 8.60 14.31
C THR A 18 -43.44 9.67 13.65
N PRO A 19 -43.51 10.93 14.08
CA PRO A 19 -42.47 11.90 13.75
C PRO A 19 -41.18 11.47 14.43
N ASP A 20 -40.12 11.23 13.66
CA ASP A 20 -38.81 10.88 14.18
C ASP A 20 -38.31 11.96 15.17
N PRO A 21 -38.10 11.64 16.46
CA PRO A 21 -37.56 12.58 17.44
C PRO A 21 -36.03 12.74 17.35
N HIS A 22 -35.39 12.10 16.36
CA HIS A 22 -33.93 12.13 16.20
C HIS A 22 -33.44 13.19 15.20
N ALA A 23 -34.34 14.04 14.67
CA ALA A 23 -34.01 15.10 13.72
C ALA A 23 -33.33 16.35 14.32
N ALA A 24 -33.03 16.41 15.61
CA ALA A 24 -32.37 17.57 16.20
C ALA A 24 -31.54 17.21 17.43
N ALA A 25 -30.21 17.19 17.26
CA ALA A 25 -29.18 17.61 18.23
C ALA A 25 -27.95 16.69 18.21
N ILE A 26 -27.00 16.98 17.33
CA ILE A 26 -25.58 16.86 17.66
C ILE A 26 -24.79 17.86 16.81
N THR A 27 -24.86 19.12 17.24
CA THR A 27 -23.74 20.06 17.07
C THR A 27 -23.03 20.07 18.43
N GLU A 28 -21.96 19.29 18.58
CA GLU A 28 -20.92 19.59 19.56
C GLU A 28 -19.58 19.02 19.08
N THR A 29 -18.60 19.90 19.07
CA THR A 29 -17.23 19.78 18.60
C THR A 29 -16.43 18.76 19.41
N ALA A 30 -16.16 17.59 18.85
CA ALA A 30 -15.01 16.80 19.26
C ALA A 30 -13.77 17.35 18.53
N PRO A 31 -12.64 17.61 19.21
CA PRO A 31 -11.41 17.89 18.48
C PRO A 31 -11.07 16.66 17.65
N VAL A 32 -10.98 16.84 16.33
CA VAL A 32 -10.26 15.91 15.47
C VAL A 32 -8.83 15.94 15.99
N GLN A 33 -8.49 14.99 16.85
CA GLN A 33 -7.12 14.73 17.20
C GLN A 33 -6.46 14.32 15.89
N ASN A 34 -5.57 15.18 15.37
CA ASN A 34 -4.56 14.73 14.44
C ASN A 34 -3.71 13.74 15.23
N GLU A 35 -4.13 12.48 15.25
CA GLU A 35 -3.23 11.37 15.52
C GLU A 35 -2.25 11.40 14.34
N GLU A 36 -1.14 12.12 14.53
CA GLU A 36 0.07 11.82 13.78
C GLU A 36 0.34 10.35 14.10
N GLU A 37 -0.10 9.44 13.23
CA GLU A 37 0.30 8.03 13.28
C GLU A 37 1.83 8.06 13.34
N GLU A 38 2.38 7.80 14.52
CA GLU A 38 3.81 7.71 14.75
C GLU A 38 4.29 6.54 13.91
N HIS A 39 4.72 6.84 12.67
CA HIS A 39 5.15 5.81 11.75
C HIS A 39 6.42 5.21 12.31
N ALA A 40 6.30 4.00 12.85
CA ALA A 40 7.46 3.27 13.35
C ALA A 40 8.48 3.17 12.21
N PRO A 41 9.74 3.56 12.44
CA PRO A 41 10.75 3.56 11.39
C PRO A 41 10.90 2.14 10.84
N THR A 42 10.59 2.00 9.56
CA THR A 42 10.70 0.77 8.82
C THR A 42 12.11 0.66 8.25
N PRO A 43 12.59 -0.55 7.94
CA PRO A 43 13.87 -0.71 7.26
C PRO A 43 13.95 0.01 5.90
N PHE A 44 12.80 0.39 5.32
CA PHE A 44 12.73 1.15 4.07
C PHE A 44 13.07 2.65 4.26
N ASP A 45 13.04 3.16 5.48
CA ASP A 45 13.35 4.56 5.80
C ASP A 45 14.86 4.82 5.90
N HIS A 46 15.69 3.77 5.88
CA HIS A 46 17.14 3.94 5.90
C HIS A 46 17.67 4.31 4.50
N PRO A 47 18.43 5.42 4.34
CA PRO A 47 18.86 5.93 3.03
C PRO A 47 19.75 4.92 2.25
N LEU A 48 20.44 4.02 2.99
CA LEU A 48 21.23 2.96 2.36
C LEU A 48 20.46 1.67 2.05
N PHE A 49 19.17 1.56 2.39
CA PHE A 49 18.39 0.34 2.14
C PHE A 49 18.33 0.00 0.64
N MET A 50 17.88 0.96 -0.17
CA MET A 50 17.77 0.81 -1.62
C MET A 50 19.09 0.48 -2.31
N PRO A 51 20.21 1.20 -2.07
CA PRO A 51 21.48 0.87 -2.71
C PRO A 51 22.06 -0.48 -2.26
N VAL A 52 21.86 -0.90 -1.00
CA VAL A 52 22.28 -2.23 -0.54
C VAL A 52 21.47 -3.33 -1.22
N LEU A 53 20.15 -3.17 -1.31
CA LEU A 53 19.28 -4.12 -2.01
C LEU A 53 19.66 -4.23 -3.50
N LEU A 54 19.85 -3.10 -4.18
CA LEU A 54 20.28 -3.06 -5.57
C LEU A 54 21.66 -3.67 -5.76
N GLY A 55 22.60 -3.40 -4.85
CA GLY A 55 23.94 -3.99 -4.86
C GLY A 55 23.87 -5.51 -4.75
N GLY A 56 23.05 -6.04 -3.84
CA GLY A 56 22.81 -7.49 -3.71
C GLY A 56 22.24 -8.10 -4.99
N LEU A 57 21.22 -7.47 -5.58
CA LEU A 57 20.62 -7.91 -6.84
C LEU A 57 21.63 -7.86 -8.00
N MET A 58 22.43 -6.80 -8.07
CA MET A 58 23.50 -6.64 -9.06
C MET A 58 24.52 -7.78 -8.94
N PHE A 59 25.00 -8.10 -7.74
CA PHE A 59 25.93 -9.22 -7.54
C PHE A 59 25.30 -10.56 -7.95
N TRP A 60 24.01 -10.76 -7.65
CA TRP A 60 23.28 -11.96 -8.07
C TRP A 60 23.24 -12.11 -9.59
N PHE A 61 22.82 -11.05 -10.31
CA PHE A 61 22.79 -11.02 -11.77
C PHE A 61 24.18 -11.20 -12.38
N GLY A 62 25.21 -10.63 -11.74
CA GLY A 62 26.61 -10.80 -12.15
C GLY A 62 27.09 -12.24 -11.98
N TYR A 63 26.73 -12.90 -10.89
CA TYR A 63 27.01 -14.32 -10.69
C TYR A 63 26.33 -15.17 -11.77
N ASP A 64 25.03 -14.95 -11.99
CA ASP A 64 24.23 -15.76 -12.92
C ASP A 64 24.53 -15.47 -14.40
N GLY A 65 25.16 -14.34 -14.73
CA GLY A 65 25.54 -13.97 -16.11
C GLY A 65 26.96 -14.35 -16.52
N TRP A 66 27.85 -14.66 -15.56
CA TRP A 66 29.28 -14.92 -15.82
C TRP A 66 29.87 -16.13 -15.10
N LEU A 67 29.39 -16.48 -13.90
CA LEU A 67 29.96 -17.55 -13.07
C LEU A 67 29.10 -18.81 -13.08
N ASN A 68 27.81 -18.69 -13.43
CA ASN A 68 26.93 -19.84 -13.58
C ASN A 68 27.07 -20.45 -14.98
N ASP A 69 27.67 -21.65 -15.06
CA ASP A 69 27.93 -22.40 -16.30
C ASP A 69 26.87 -23.50 -16.56
N ASP A 70 25.72 -23.41 -15.90
CA ASP A 70 24.62 -24.37 -16.09
C ASP A 70 24.06 -24.27 -17.54
N PRO A 71 24.10 -25.37 -18.34
CA PRO A 71 23.63 -25.36 -19.71
C PRO A 71 22.16 -24.96 -19.87
N ASP A 72 21.32 -25.20 -18.85
CA ASP A 72 19.90 -24.81 -18.89
C ASP A 72 19.71 -23.29 -18.69
N MET A 73 20.72 -22.59 -18.17
CA MET A 73 20.70 -21.14 -17.95
C MET A 73 21.27 -20.36 -19.14
N ALA A 74 21.77 -21.04 -20.18
CA ALA A 74 22.42 -20.40 -21.33
C ALA A 74 21.51 -19.42 -22.08
N GLU A 75 20.19 -19.68 -22.13
CA GLU A 75 19.22 -18.77 -22.74
C GLU A 75 19.06 -17.47 -21.93
N HIS A 76 19.24 -17.54 -20.62
CA HIS A 76 19.06 -16.41 -19.71
C HIS A 76 20.35 -15.61 -19.47
N ILE A 77 21.52 -16.10 -19.93
CA ILE A 77 22.80 -15.38 -19.81
C ILE A 77 22.71 -13.94 -20.31
N MET A 78 22.09 -13.71 -21.48
CA MET A 78 21.99 -12.36 -22.04
C MET A 78 21.07 -11.46 -21.20
N PHE A 79 19.97 -12.01 -20.68
CA PHE A 79 19.08 -11.31 -19.75
C PHE A 79 19.84 -10.93 -18.47
N ASN A 80 20.61 -11.86 -17.91
CA ASN A 80 21.39 -11.62 -16.70
C ASN A 80 22.50 -10.58 -16.89
N ARG A 81 23.17 -10.58 -18.05
CA ARG A 81 24.20 -9.59 -18.38
C ARG A 81 23.62 -8.20 -18.56
N VAL A 82 22.50 -8.07 -19.27
CA VAL A 82 21.82 -6.78 -19.44
C VAL A 82 21.26 -6.29 -18.11
N GLY A 83 20.62 -7.18 -17.34
CA GLY A 83 20.14 -6.90 -16.00
C GLY A 83 21.26 -6.43 -15.07
N PHE A 84 22.43 -7.06 -15.12
CA PHE A 84 23.62 -6.62 -14.39
C PHE A 84 24.02 -5.19 -14.75
N VAL A 85 24.08 -4.82 -16.03
CA VAL A 85 24.47 -3.46 -16.45
C VAL A 85 23.45 -2.43 -15.95
N VAL A 86 22.16 -2.72 -16.06
CA VAL A 86 21.09 -1.82 -15.57
C VAL A 86 21.18 -1.66 -14.06
N LEU A 87 21.32 -2.76 -13.33
CA LEU A 87 21.44 -2.76 -11.88
C LEU A 87 22.74 -2.09 -11.41
N PHE A 88 23.85 -2.25 -12.14
CA PHE A 88 25.11 -1.60 -11.83
C PHE A 88 25.01 -0.08 -11.92
N VAL A 89 24.42 0.45 -13.00
CA VAL A 89 24.18 1.89 -13.14
C VAL A 89 23.22 2.39 -12.06
N GLY A 90 22.14 1.64 -11.80
CA GLY A 90 21.18 1.95 -10.75
C GLY A 90 21.82 1.98 -9.36
N ALA A 91 22.63 0.98 -9.02
CA ALA A 91 23.31 0.84 -7.73
C ALA A 91 24.34 1.96 -7.50
N ILE A 92 25.05 2.38 -8.55
CA ILE A 92 25.94 3.54 -8.46
C ILE A 92 25.15 4.82 -8.19
N TYR A 93 24.07 5.06 -8.94
CA TYR A 93 23.27 6.27 -8.79
C TYR A 93 22.61 6.37 -7.41
N THR A 94 21.93 5.29 -6.98
CA THR A 94 21.28 5.24 -5.66
C THR A 94 22.32 5.19 -4.54
N GLY A 95 23.47 4.54 -4.77
CA GLY A 95 24.57 4.47 -3.81
C GLY A 95 25.18 5.84 -3.54
N ILE A 96 25.41 6.65 -4.59
CA ILE A 96 25.90 8.03 -4.41
C ILE A 96 24.86 8.89 -3.71
N THR A 97 23.59 8.79 -4.11
CA THR A 97 22.51 9.60 -3.51
C THR A 97 22.30 9.25 -2.04
N GLY A 98 22.12 7.96 -1.73
CA GLY A 98 21.92 7.49 -0.36
C GLY A 98 23.16 7.69 0.53
N TYR A 99 24.37 7.62 -0.03
CA TYR A 99 25.59 7.94 0.73
C TYR A 99 25.68 9.43 1.09
N LYS A 100 25.22 10.32 0.20
CA LYS A 100 25.18 11.76 0.48
C LYS A 100 24.18 12.07 1.59
N GLU A 101 22.96 11.53 1.50
CA GLU A 101 21.92 11.66 2.52
C GLU A 101 22.39 11.11 3.88
N TRP A 102 22.96 9.90 3.90
CA TRP A 102 23.51 9.32 5.13
C TRP A 102 24.58 10.21 5.76
N LYS A 103 25.45 10.84 4.96
CA LYS A 103 26.48 11.74 5.47
C LYS A 103 25.91 13.07 5.99
N GLU A 104 24.81 13.55 5.41
CA GLU A 104 24.11 14.74 5.86
C GLU A 104 23.44 14.50 7.22
N ASP A 105 22.83 13.33 7.42
CA ASP A 105 22.23 12.92 8.70
C ASP A 105 23.27 12.70 9.81
N GLN A 106 24.47 12.22 9.48
CA GLN A 106 25.57 12.04 10.45
C GLN A 106 26.32 13.34 10.78
N GLY A 107 26.10 14.40 10.01
CA GLY A 107 26.77 15.70 10.15
C GLY A 107 25.99 16.75 10.93
N GLN A 108 24.74 16.44 11.33
CA GLN A 108 23.90 17.24 12.24
C GLN A 108 24.05 16.75 13.68
#